data_AF-A0A921NEI4-F1
#
_entry.id   AF-A0A921NEI4-F1
#
_cell.length_a   1.000
_cell.length_b   1.000
_cell.length_c   1.000
_cell.angle_alpha   90.00
_cell.angle_beta   90.00
_cell.angle_gamma   90.00
#
_symmetry.space_group_name_H-M   'P 1'
#
loop_
_entity.id
_entity.type
_entity.pdbx_description
1 polymer ?
#
loop_
_entity_poly.entity_id
_entity_poly.type
_entity_poly.pdbx_seq_one_letter_code
_entity_poly.pdbx_strand_id
1 'polypeptide(L)'
;MAAKKKQTGESSSSEATVWTNISKNPVILGDGSTVGAGEQTTPEQAEFAEGSLWEEHGVLVSGAPVLTDDGAGKIEVLSAEIETLRAQLLSVGGEKSALLTEIEELKAKIPKAE
;
A
#
# COMPACT_ATOMS: atom_id res chain seq x y z
N MET A 1 -37.45 -0.63 48.56
CA MET A 1 -36.33 0.35 48.61
C MET A 1 -35.13 -0.34 49.27
N ALA A 2 -34.19 -0.87 48.49
CA ALA A 2 -32.91 -1.35 48.98
C ALA A 2 -31.86 -1.08 47.89
N ALA A 3 -30.76 -0.45 48.30
CA ALA A 3 -29.87 0.34 47.46
C ALA A 3 -29.03 -0.50 46.47
N LYS A 4 -28.96 0.00 45.24
CA LYS A 4 -28.15 -0.52 44.13
C LYS A 4 -26.68 -0.20 44.40
N LYS A 5 -25.89 -1.21 44.75
CA LYS A 5 -24.42 -1.07 44.94
C LYS A 5 -23.80 -0.93 43.55
N LYS A 6 -23.42 0.30 43.20
CA LYS A 6 -22.66 0.67 42.00
C LYS A 6 -21.22 0.22 42.23
N GLN A 7 -20.84 -0.90 41.63
CA GLN A 7 -19.45 -1.34 41.59
C GLN A 7 -18.85 -0.82 40.28
N THR A 8 -18.26 0.36 40.38
CA THR A 8 -17.35 0.92 39.38
C THR A 8 -15.96 0.39 39.70
N GLY A 9 -15.23 -0.09 38.70
CA GLY A 9 -13.79 -0.24 38.76
C GLY A 9 -13.28 -1.51 38.11
N GLU A 10 -12.40 -1.31 37.12
CA GLU A 10 -11.54 -2.29 36.47
C GLU A 10 -12.16 -3.11 35.32
N SER A 11 -12.63 -2.40 34.28
CA SER A 11 -12.45 -2.94 32.93
C SER A 11 -11.00 -2.71 32.53
N SER A 12 -10.22 -3.78 32.59
CA SER A 12 -8.93 -3.94 31.95
C SER A 12 -8.92 -3.18 30.62
N SER A 13 -7.98 -2.26 30.43
CA SER A 13 -7.73 -1.64 29.13
C SER A 13 -7.09 -2.69 28.22
N SER A 14 -7.87 -3.67 27.78
CA SER A 14 -7.58 -4.41 26.55
C SER A 14 -7.56 -3.38 25.44
N GLU A 15 -6.39 -3.10 24.87
CA GLU A 15 -6.27 -2.29 23.66
C GLU A 15 -7.32 -2.78 22.66
N ALA A 16 -8.35 -1.96 22.41
CA ALA A 16 -9.41 -2.35 21.50
C ALA A 16 -8.79 -2.54 20.12
N THR A 17 -8.93 -3.73 19.54
CA THR A 17 -8.47 -4.03 18.18
C THR A 17 -9.16 -3.07 17.23
N VAL A 18 -8.41 -2.14 16.65
CA VAL A 18 -8.92 -1.25 15.60
C VAL A 18 -8.89 -1.98 14.26
N TRP A 19 -9.89 -1.72 13.42
CA TRP A 19 -9.99 -2.26 12.07
C TRP A 19 -9.92 -1.13 11.06
N THR A 20 -9.23 -1.35 9.94
CA THR A 20 -9.03 -0.36 8.88
C THR A 20 -9.72 -0.81 7.60
N ASN A 21 -10.52 0.07 7.01
CA ASN A 21 -11.12 -0.15 5.70
C ASN A 21 -10.08 0.12 4.61
N ILE A 22 -9.62 -0.94 3.94
CA ILE A 22 -8.64 -0.83 2.85
C ILE A 22 -9.28 -0.64 1.47
N SER A 23 -10.61 -0.61 1.39
CA SER A 23 -11.32 -0.42 0.13
C SER A 23 -11.52 1.05 -0.22
N LYS A 24 -11.95 1.30 -1.47
CA LYS A 24 -12.29 2.64 -1.97
C LYS A 24 -13.71 3.08 -1.62
N ASN A 25 -14.52 2.20 -1.05
CA ASN A 25 -15.92 2.43 -0.75
C ASN A 25 -16.14 2.43 0.78
N PRO A 26 -17.16 3.16 1.28
CA PRO A 26 -17.54 3.04 2.66
C PRO A 26 -18.05 1.62 2.96
N VAL A 27 -17.65 1.10 4.11
CA VAL A 27 -18.10 -0.18 4.65
C VAL A 27 -19.24 0.08 5.63
N ILE A 28 -20.32 -0.69 5.53
CA ILE A 28 -21.47 -0.61 6.44
C ILE A 28 -21.40 -1.78 7.43
N LEU A 29 -21.31 -1.49 8.72
CA LEU A 29 -21.21 -2.48 9.79
C LEU A 29 -22.58 -3.02 10.20
N GLY A 30 -22.60 -4.07 11.03
CA GLY A 30 -23.82 -4.76 11.45
C GLY A 30 -24.79 -3.89 12.27
N ASP A 31 -24.30 -2.83 12.90
CA ASP A 31 -25.10 -1.82 13.61
C ASP A 31 -25.65 -0.71 12.69
N GLY A 32 -25.32 -0.76 11.39
CA GLY A 32 -25.69 0.24 10.40
C GLY A 32 -24.76 1.47 10.37
N SER A 33 -23.74 1.51 11.22
CA SER A 33 -22.70 2.54 11.15
C SER A 33 -21.78 2.34 9.95
N THR A 34 -21.03 3.37 9.58
CA THR A 34 -20.17 3.35 8.39
C THR A 34 -18.71 3.62 8.73
N VAL A 35 -17.79 2.91 8.09
CA VAL A 35 -16.35 3.18 8.10
C VAL A 35 -15.96 3.66 6.71
N GLY A 36 -15.47 4.90 6.60
CA GLY A 36 -15.07 5.48 5.33
C GLY A 36 -13.88 4.77 4.68
N ALA A 37 -13.61 5.07 3.41
CA ALA A 37 -12.48 4.50 2.68
C ALA A 37 -11.16 4.95 3.31
N GLY A 38 -10.30 4.01 3.70
CA GLY A 38 -9.04 4.29 4.41
C GLY A 38 -9.21 4.67 5.88
N GLU A 39 -10.44 4.73 6.40
CA GLU A 39 -10.71 5.07 7.80
C GLU A 39 -10.62 3.85 8.71
N GLN A 40 -10.52 4.15 10.01
CA GLN A 40 -10.50 3.15 11.07
C GLN A 40 -11.85 3.12 11.78
N THR A 41 -12.22 1.95 12.30
CA THR A 41 -13.32 1.82 13.24
C THR A 41 -13.05 2.61 14.51
N THR A 42 -14.08 3.25 15.05
CA THR A 42 -14.07 3.65 16.47
C THR A 42 -14.05 2.41 17.39
N PRO A 43 -13.73 2.56 18.68
CA PRO A 43 -13.77 1.42 19.62
C PRO A 43 -15.13 0.72 19.68
N GLU A 44 -16.23 1.47 19.53
CA GLU A 44 -17.59 0.93 19.52
C GLU A 44 -17.90 0.16 18.22
N GLN A 45 -17.33 0.61 17.10
CA GLN A 45 -17.47 -0.03 15.80
C GLN A 45 -16.64 -1.31 15.65
N ALA A 46 -15.53 -1.42 16.39
CA ALA A 46 -14.64 -2.57 16.33
C ALA A 46 -15.34 -3.90 16.65
N GLU A 47 -16.32 -3.87 17.57
CA GLU A 47 -17.14 -5.03 17.93
C GLU A 47 -17.99 -5.55 16.76
N PHE A 48 -18.32 -4.70 15.79
CA PHE A 48 -19.09 -5.06 14.60
C PHE A 48 -18.20 -5.36 13.39
N ALA A 49 -16.90 -5.15 13.50
CA ALA A 49 -15.92 -5.47 12.47
C ALA A 49 -15.37 -6.89 12.63
N GLU A 50 -15.15 -7.34 13.86
CA GLU A 50 -14.72 -8.71 14.18
C GLU A 50 -15.82 -9.74 13.81
N GLY A 51 -15.46 -10.78 13.08
CA GLY A 51 -16.36 -11.79 12.53
C GLY A 51 -17.31 -11.27 11.44
N SER A 52 -17.09 -10.05 10.93
CA SER A 52 -17.94 -9.50 9.87
C SER A 52 -17.58 -10.04 8.49
N LEU A 53 -18.53 -10.00 7.55
CA LEU A 53 -18.28 -10.30 6.13
C LEU A 53 -17.13 -9.45 5.57
N TRP A 54 -16.94 -8.24 6.09
CA TRP A 54 -15.88 -7.35 5.63
C TRP A 54 -14.50 -7.79 6.10
N GLU A 55 -14.39 -8.33 7.31
CA GLU A 55 -13.16 -9.00 7.77
C GLU A 55 -12.90 -10.26 6.95
N GLU A 56 -13.89 -11.13 6.80
CA GLU A 56 -13.74 -12.42 6.09
C GLU A 56 -13.29 -12.23 4.63
N HIS A 57 -13.74 -11.14 3.99
CA HIS A 57 -13.34 -10.77 2.63
C HIS A 57 -12.11 -9.85 2.57
N GLY A 58 -11.46 -9.57 3.70
CA GLY A 58 -10.24 -8.76 3.79
C GLY A 58 -10.43 -7.29 3.44
N VAL A 59 -11.67 -6.79 3.50
CA VAL A 59 -11.99 -5.37 3.27
C VAL A 59 -11.72 -4.54 4.54
N LEU A 60 -12.05 -5.10 5.71
CA LEU A 60 -11.60 -4.59 7.00
C LEU A 60 -10.42 -5.45 7.44
N VAL A 61 -9.29 -4.80 7.74
CA VAL A 61 -8.07 -5.48 8.22
C VAL A 61 -7.72 -4.95 9.59
N SER A 62 -7.33 -5.85 10.50
CA SER A 62 -6.96 -5.46 11.86
C SER A 62 -5.67 -4.65 11.89
N GLY A 63 -5.62 -3.69 12.82
CA GLY A 63 -4.51 -2.77 12.99
C GLY A 63 -4.76 -1.41 12.35
N ALA A 64 -3.94 -0.45 12.76
CA ALA A 64 -3.97 0.90 12.21
C ALA A 64 -3.26 0.97 10.85
N PRO A 65 -3.72 1.83 9.93
CA PRO A 65 -2.98 2.08 8.71
C PRO A 65 -1.63 2.64 9.13
N VAL A 66 -0.57 1.98 8.70
CA VAL A 66 0.79 2.48 8.92
C VAL A 66 0.98 3.68 8.00
N LEU A 67 0.60 4.86 8.49
CA LEU A 67 0.99 6.13 7.89
C LEU A 67 2.48 6.30 8.19
N THR A 68 3.34 5.85 7.27
CA THR A 68 4.75 6.19 7.36
C THR A 68 4.89 7.67 7.04
N ASP A 69 5.25 8.49 8.03
CA ASP A 69 5.55 9.93 7.88
C ASP A 69 6.70 10.20 6.87
N ASP A 70 7.38 9.15 6.38
CA ASP A 70 8.41 9.21 5.35
C ASP A 70 7.89 9.30 3.91
N GLY A 71 6.57 9.45 3.70
CA GLY A 71 5.98 9.40 2.35
C GLY A 71 6.68 10.35 1.36
N ALA A 72 7.08 11.54 1.82
CA ALA A 72 7.88 12.48 1.04
C ALA A 72 9.28 11.93 0.70
N GLY A 73 9.97 11.31 1.66
CA GLY A 73 11.27 10.67 1.44
C GLY A 73 11.19 9.49 0.48
N LYS A 74 10.13 8.68 0.55
CA LYS A 74 9.88 7.61 -0.44
C LYS A 74 9.66 8.16 -1.85
N ILE A 75 8.93 9.26 -1.98
CA ILE A 75 8.72 9.93 -3.28
C ILE A 75 10.04 10.45 -3.84
N GLU A 76 10.89 11.06 -3.01
CA GLU A 76 12.23 11.54 -3.43
C GLU A 76 13.13 10.40 -3.90
N VAL A 77 13.19 9.30 -3.14
CA VAL A 77 13.98 8.10 -3.49
C VAL A 77 13.51 7.51 -4.83
N LEU A 78 12.19 7.32 -4.99
CA LEU A 78 11.63 6.80 -6.24
C LEU A 78 11.88 7.73 -7.43
N SER A 79 11.84 9.06 -7.20
CA SER A 79 12.13 10.05 -8.25
C SER A 79 13.58 9.99 -8.70
N ALA A 80 14.52 9.88 -7.75
CA ALA A 80 15.95 9.72 -8.06
C ALA A 80 16.26 8.40 -8.79
N GLU A 81 15.57 7.32 -8.42
CA GLU A 81 15.67 6.03 -9.11
C GLU A 81 15.16 6.13 -10.56
N ILE A 82 14.03 6.81 -10.79
CA ILE A 82 13.49 7.04 -12.14
C ILE A 82 14.49 7.83 -13.01
N GLU A 83 15.12 8.87 -12.47
CA GLU A 83 16.13 9.64 -13.21
C GLU A 83 17.35 8.78 -13.56
N THR A 84 17.82 7.97 -12.61
CA THR A 84 18.94 7.03 -12.84
C THR A 84 18.61 6.03 -13.93
N LEU A 85 17.44 5.41 -13.89
CA LEU A 85 16.99 4.44 -14.89
C LEU A 85 16.85 5.08 -16.28
N ARG A 86 16.38 6.33 -16.36
CA ARG A 86 16.31 7.07 -17.63
C ARG A 86 17.70 7.35 -18.20
N ALA A 87 18.66 7.75 -17.37
CA ALA A 87 20.03 7.97 -17.80
C ALA A 87 20.69 6.68 -18.32
N GLN A 88 20.50 5.57 -17.60
CA GLN A 88 20.97 4.25 -18.04
C GLN A 88 20.35 3.84 -19.38
N LEU A 89 19.04 4.06 -19.57
CA LEU A 89 18.36 3.74 -20.81
C LEU A 89 18.90 4.54 -22.00
N LEU A 90 19.22 5.83 -21.80
CA LEU A 90 19.85 6.67 -22.82
C LEU A 90 21.26 6.18 -23.18
N SER A 91 22.08 5.82 -22.17
CA SER A 91 23.43 5.27 -22.40
C SER A 91 23.38 3.99 -23.23
N VAL A 92 22.57 3.02 -22.79
CA VAL A 92 22.39 1.73 -23.47
C VAL A 92 21.84 1.93 -24.88
N GLY A 93 20.92 2.88 -25.08
CA GLY A 93 20.41 3.24 -26.40
C GLY A 93 21.52 3.76 -27.34
N GLY A 94 22.41 4.61 -26.82
CA GLY A 94 23.57 5.12 -27.56
C GLY A 94 24.58 4.02 -27.92
N GLU A 95 24.94 3.20 -26.94
CA GLU A 95 25.85 2.04 -27.14
C GLU A 95 25.30 1.07 -28.18
N LYS A 96 24.01 0.74 -28.11
CA LYS A 96 23.34 -0.09 -29.11
C LYS A 96 23.43 0.52 -30.51
N SER A 97 23.21 1.83 -30.65
CA SER A 97 23.32 2.52 -31.94
C SER A 97 24.75 2.48 -32.49
N ALA A 98 25.75 2.66 -31.64
CA ALA A 98 27.16 2.58 -32.03
C ALA A 98 27.52 1.16 -32.51
N LEU A 99 27.15 0.14 -31.73
CA LEU A 99 27.38 -1.27 -32.09
C LEU A 99 26.69 -1.66 -33.39
N LEU A 100 25.46 -1.18 -33.64
CA LEU A 100 24.76 -1.43 -34.91
C LEU A 100 25.51 -0.80 -36.09
N THR A 101 26.06 0.39 -35.92
CA THR A 101 26.86 1.07 -36.96
C THR A 101 28.14 0.28 -37.24
N GLU A 102 28.85 -0.15 -36.19
CA GLU A 102 30.06 -0.96 -36.31
C GLU A 102 29.79 -2.30 -37.01
N ILE A 103 28.67 -2.97 -36.69
CA ILE A 103 28.26 -4.20 -37.35
C ILE A 103 28.05 -3.99 -38.85
N GLU A 104 27.37 -2.92 -39.26
CA GLU A 104 27.14 -2.64 -40.68
C GLU A 104 28.46 -2.32 -41.42
N GLU A 105 29.37 -1.58 -40.80
CA GLU A 105 30.72 -1.34 -41.35
C GLU A 105 31.54 -2.63 -41.48
N LEU A 106 31.48 -3.52 -40.49
CA LEU A 106 32.17 -4.81 -40.53
C LEU A 106 31.57 -5.72 -41.60
N LYS A 107 30.24 -5.79 -41.73
CA LYS A 107 29.57 -6.53 -42.81
C LYS A 107 30.02 -6.05 -44.20
N ALA A 108 30.19 -4.75 -44.40
CA ALA A 108 30.65 -4.19 -45.67
C ALA A 108 32.09 -4.62 -46.03
N LYS A 109 32.92 -4.97 -45.03
CA LYS A 109 34.31 -5.42 -45.21
C LYS A 109 34.44 -6.93 -45.47
N ILE A 110 33.36 -7.71 -45.31
CA ILE A 110 33.38 -9.15 -45.58
C ILE A 110 33.29 -9.35 -47.10
N PRO A 111 34.32 -9.94 -47.75
CA PRO A 111 34.23 -10.26 -49.17
C PRO A 111 33.10 -11.28 -49.37
N LYS A 112 32.25 -11.06 -50.38
CA LYS A 112 31.24 -12.05 -50.77
C LYS A 112 31.98 -13.30 -51.24
N ALA A 113 31.72 -14.43 -50.61
CA ALA A 113 32.18 -15.72 -51.11
C ALA A 113 31.55 -15.93 -52.49
N GLU A 114 32.39 -16.16 -53.51
CA GLU A 114 31.99 -16.68 -54.82
C GLU A 114 31.50 -18.12 -54.72
#